data_AF-A0A9N9PE71-F1
#
_entry.id   AF-A0A9N9PE71-F1
#
_cell.length_a   1.000
_cell.length_b   1.000
_cell.length_c   1.000
_cell.angle_alpha   90.00
_cell.angle_beta   90.00
_cell.angle_gamma   90.00
#
_symmetry.space_group_name_H-M   'P 1'
#
loop_
_entity.id
_entity.type
_entity.pdbx_description
1 polymer ?
#
loop_
_entity_poly.entity_id
_entity_poly.type
_entity_poly.pdbx_seq_one_letter_code
_entity_poly.pdbx_strand_id
1 'polypeptide(L)'
;GIDLSAVSVTFKNVFYLDLGTSFEVESPSWVDLSSDSSTPFYSGWTTAAVGGSDNKTIYLFGGIQRDASNTDVYSGFTWQFDTTSNVWSQPSFSGTEPPRRRITDAVSGSDGKIYIFGGIYDSPVGATITERFADMIIVGTLDQDYTYGTTIGIPLGRSDHTATMLSDGTIVYIGGWDGGMLSYSS
;
A
#
# COMPACT_ATOMS: atom_id res chain seq x y z
N GLY A 1 8.59 -20.15 1.62
CA GLY A 1 8.56 -19.10 2.64
C GLY A 1 9.97 -18.83 3.09
N ILE A 2 10.37 -17.56 3.18
CA ILE A 2 11.67 -17.19 3.74
C ILE A 2 11.58 -17.35 5.27
N ASP A 3 12.56 -18.02 5.85
CA ASP A 3 12.73 -18.14 7.30
C ASP A 3 13.27 -16.82 7.86
N LEU A 4 12.47 -16.14 8.69
CA LEU A 4 12.79 -14.84 9.29
C LEU A 4 13.50 -14.97 10.65
N SER A 5 13.90 -16.18 11.09
CA SER A 5 14.42 -16.42 12.43
C SER A 5 15.89 -16.01 12.67
N ALA A 6 16.63 -15.56 11.65
CA ALA A 6 18.09 -15.41 11.73
C ALA A 6 18.64 -13.98 11.70
N VAL A 7 17.83 -12.93 11.80
CA VAL A 7 18.34 -11.55 11.87
C VAL A 7 17.60 -10.76 12.93
N SER A 8 18.23 -10.52 14.09
CA SER A 8 17.69 -9.66 15.16
C SER A 8 17.84 -8.17 14.83
N VAL A 9 17.45 -7.77 13.62
CA VAL A 9 17.30 -6.35 13.28
C VAL A 9 15.83 -6.02 13.45
N THR A 10 15.53 -5.37 14.57
CA THR A 10 14.22 -4.80 14.84
C THR A 10 14.11 -3.48 14.07
N PHE A 11 13.28 -3.44 13.03
CA PHE A 11 12.96 -2.20 12.32
C PHE A 11 11.99 -1.38 13.16
N LYS A 12 12.35 -0.14 13.47
CA LYS A 12 11.49 0.75 14.26
C LYS A 12 10.58 1.61 13.41
N ASN A 13 9.45 1.06 12.98
CA ASN A 13 8.59 1.71 12.00
C ASN A 13 7.09 1.46 12.14
N VAL A 14 6.63 0.97 13.30
CA VAL A 14 5.20 0.88 13.63
C VAL A 14 4.92 1.69 14.89
N PHE A 15 4.14 2.74 14.76
CA PHE A 15 3.74 3.63 15.85
C PHE A 15 2.39 4.27 15.54
N TYR A 16 1.67 4.72 16.56
CA TYR A 16 0.38 5.40 16.39
C TYR A 16 0.14 6.48 17.45
N LEU A 17 -0.81 7.37 17.16
CA LEU A 17 -1.37 8.34 18.08
C LEU A 17 -2.86 8.05 18.22
N ASP A 18 -3.32 7.77 19.44
CA ASP A 18 -4.73 7.52 19.71
C ASP A 18 -5.49 8.84 19.93
N LEU A 19 -6.25 9.26 18.92
CA LEU A 19 -7.10 10.45 19.00
C LEU A 19 -8.40 10.22 19.79
N GLY A 20 -8.70 8.97 20.19
CA GLY A 20 -9.82 8.63 21.07
C GLY A 20 -9.58 8.98 22.53
N THR A 21 -8.33 9.27 22.90
CA THR A 21 -7.95 9.77 24.23
C THR A 21 -7.53 11.24 24.16
N SER A 22 -7.78 12.00 25.22
CA SER A 22 -7.30 13.38 25.32
C SER A 22 -5.79 13.40 25.57
N PHE A 23 -5.06 14.23 24.83
CA PHE A 23 -3.63 14.46 25.04
C PHE A 23 -3.30 15.95 24.92
N GLU A 24 -2.18 16.37 25.51
CA GLU A 24 -1.65 17.72 25.37
C GLU A 24 -0.89 17.85 24.04
N VAL A 25 -1.13 18.90 23.27
CA VAL A 25 -0.49 19.10 21.95
C VAL A 25 1.04 19.17 22.05
N GLU A 26 1.56 19.72 23.15
CA GLU A 26 3.00 19.80 23.43
C GLU A 26 3.59 18.45 23.89
N SER A 27 2.75 17.47 24.22
CA SER A 27 3.16 16.15 24.68
C SER A 27 2.18 15.06 24.20
N PRO A 28 2.12 14.83 22.87
CA PRO A 28 1.24 13.82 22.31
C PRO A 28 1.64 12.42 22.78
N SER A 29 0.64 11.60 23.11
CA SER A 29 0.83 10.24 23.62
C SER A 29 1.05 9.23 22.50
N TRP A 30 2.16 9.38 21.77
CA TRP A 30 2.57 8.40 20.76
C TRP A 30 2.90 7.06 21.40
N VAL A 31 2.41 5.98 20.80
CA VAL A 31 2.75 4.60 21.18
C VAL A 31 3.66 4.02 20.10
N ASP A 32 4.87 3.66 20.50
CA ASP A 32 5.84 2.95 19.64
C ASP A 32 5.67 1.44 19.83
N LEU A 33 5.25 0.74 18.78
CA LEU A 33 5.06 -0.72 18.76
C LEU A 33 6.29 -1.46 18.23
N SER A 34 7.34 -0.74 17.84
CA SER A 34 8.46 -1.28 17.09
C SER A 34 9.23 -2.42 17.77
N SER A 35 9.25 -2.47 19.11
CA SER A 35 9.91 -3.58 19.84
C SER A 35 9.17 -4.90 19.68
N ASP A 36 7.86 -4.83 19.52
CA ASP A 36 6.95 -5.98 19.56
C ASP A 36 6.41 -6.29 18.15
N SER A 37 6.49 -5.31 17.25
CA SER A 37 6.01 -5.39 15.88
C SER A 37 6.89 -4.58 14.94
N SER A 38 7.87 -5.25 14.36
CA SER A 38 8.65 -4.69 13.26
C SER A 38 8.17 -5.28 11.94
N THR A 39 8.01 -4.43 10.93
CA THR A 39 7.92 -4.94 9.55
C THR A 39 9.18 -5.73 9.22
N PRO A 40 9.16 -6.67 8.28
CA PRO A 40 10.37 -7.35 7.87
C PRO A 40 11.35 -6.48 7.05
N PHE A 41 11.02 -5.22 6.71
CA PHE A 41 11.80 -4.35 5.82
C PHE A 41 11.61 -2.86 6.09
N TYR A 42 12.57 -2.02 5.72
CA TYR A 42 12.32 -0.59 5.53
C TYR A 42 11.42 -0.39 4.31
N SER A 43 10.43 0.50 4.44
CA SER A 43 9.56 0.87 3.32
C SER A 43 9.40 2.36 3.13
N GLY A 44 9.00 2.75 1.92
CA GLY A 44 8.74 4.14 1.53
C GLY A 44 8.01 4.18 0.19
N TRP A 45 7.28 5.27 -0.07
CA TRP A 45 6.40 5.40 -1.24
C TRP A 45 5.37 4.26 -1.39
N THR A 46 5.04 3.62 -0.28
CA THR A 46 3.92 2.70 -0.13
C THR A 46 2.61 3.47 0.00
N THR A 47 1.51 2.76 -0.13
CA THR A 47 0.19 3.22 0.33
C THR A 47 -0.42 2.17 1.25
N ALA A 48 -1.36 2.55 2.10
CA ALA A 48 -2.01 1.64 3.03
C ALA A 48 -3.51 1.91 3.08
N ALA A 49 -4.29 0.85 3.32
CA ALA A 49 -5.72 0.94 3.47
C ALA A 49 -6.22 -0.12 4.47
N VAL A 50 -7.33 0.18 5.14
CA VAL A 50 -7.96 -0.72 6.12
C VAL A 50 -8.82 -1.75 5.38
N GLY A 51 -8.86 -2.98 5.88
CA GLY A 51 -9.75 -4.01 5.38
C GLY A 51 -10.00 -5.13 6.39
N GLY A 52 -10.49 -6.26 5.88
CA GLY A 52 -10.99 -7.35 6.71
C GLY A 52 -12.43 -7.11 7.18
N SER A 53 -13.06 -8.15 7.71
CA SER A 53 -14.47 -8.10 8.13
C SER A 53 -14.73 -7.23 9.35
N ASP A 54 -13.69 -6.89 10.12
CA ASP A 54 -13.76 -6.12 11.36
C ASP A 54 -12.97 -4.80 11.32
N ASN A 55 -12.42 -4.44 10.15
CA ASN A 55 -11.57 -3.26 9.96
C ASN A 55 -10.33 -3.22 10.88
N LYS A 56 -9.81 -4.38 11.28
CA LYS A 56 -8.61 -4.51 12.12
C LYS A 56 -7.36 -4.97 11.38
N THR A 57 -7.44 -5.06 10.06
CA THR A 57 -6.27 -5.35 9.22
C THR A 57 -5.91 -4.12 8.42
N ILE A 58 -4.66 -3.68 8.54
CA ILE A 58 -4.08 -2.68 7.66
C ILE A 58 -3.32 -3.42 6.56
N TYR A 59 -3.67 -3.17 5.31
CA TYR A 59 -2.92 -3.65 4.16
C TYR A 59 -1.96 -2.55 3.70
N LEU A 60 -0.71 -2.93 3.45
CA LEU A 60 0.36 -2.09 2.92
C LEU A 60 0.70 -2.56 1.50
N PHE A 61 0.73 -1.63 0.56
CA PHE A 61 0.90 -1.93 -0.86
C PHE A 61 2.15 -1.27 -1.45
N GLY A 62 2.89 -2.05 -2.22
CA GLY A 62 3.94 -1.60 -3.12
C GLY A 62 5.13 -0.95 -2.43
N GLY A 63 5.54 0.20 -2.97
CA GLY A 63 6.63 1.02 -2.46
C GLY A 63 8.02 0.40 -2.66
N ILE A 64 9.03 1.03 -2.08
CA ILE A 64 10.34 0.41 -1.90
C ILE A 64 10.31 -0.51 -0.68
N GLN A 65 11.05 -1.61 -0.74
CA GLN A 65 11.19 -2.55 0.37
C GLN A 65 12.66 -2.93 0.46
N ARG A 66 13.31 -2.58 1.57
CA ARG A 66 14.77 -2.70 1.74
C ARG A 66 15.11 -3.45 3.02
N ASP A 67 16.09 -4.34 2.96
CA ASP A 67 16.62 -4.97 4.16
C ASP A 67 17.48 -4.01 5.01
N ALA A 68 18.03 -4.52 6.10
CA ALA A 68 18.91 -3.77 6.99
C ALA A 68 20.19 -3.24 6.30
N SER A 69 20.59 -3.87 5.19
CA SER A 69 21.75 -3.48 4.38
C SER A 69 21.37 -2.53 3.22
N ASN A 70 20.13 -2.03 3.20
CA ASN A 70 19.57 -1.19 2.13
C ASN A 70 19.50 -1.89 0.76
N THR A 71 19.36 -3.22 0.77
CA THR A 71 19.26 -4.04 -0.45
C THR A 71 17.80 -4.34 -0.77
N ASP A 72 17.46 -4.29 -2.05
CA ASP A 72 16.13 -4.63 -2.55
C ASP A 72 15.96 -6.15 -2.68
N VAL A 73 15.54 -6.81 -1.59
CA VAL A 73 15.41 -8.28 -1.51
C VAL A 73 13.97 -8.76 -1.36
N TYR A 74 13.01 -7.85 -1.19
CA TYR A 74 11.59 -8.17 -1.01
C TYR A 74 10.82 -7.76 -2.26
N SER A 75 9.98 -8.62 -2.82
CA SER A 75 9.26 -8.33 -4.08
C SER A 75 7.74 -8.36 -3.97
N GLY A 76 7.19 -8.62 -2.78
CA GLY A 76 5.75 -8.67 -2.56
C GLY A 76 5.09 -7.31 -2.82
N PHE A 77 3.91 -7.31 -3.46
CA PHE A 77 3.12 -6.09 -3.59
C PHE A 77 2.30 -5.86 -2.32
N THR A 78 1.75 -6.91 -1.72
CA THR A 78 0.86 -6.77 -0.55
C THR A 78 1.48 -7.34 0.71
N TRP A 79 1.41 -6.56 1.78
CA TRP A 79 1.66 -6.98 3.15
C TRP A 79 0.45 -6.64 4.01
N GLN A 80 0.22 -7.39 5.08
CA GLN A 80 -0.86 -7.11 6.02
C GLN A 80 -0.35 -7.04 7.45
N PHE A 81 -0.99 -6.19 8.23
CA PHE A 81 -0.73 -5.97 9.64
C PHE A 81 -2.04 -6.11 10.43
N ASP A 82 -2.09 -7.11 11.31
CA ASP A 82 -3.20 -7.30 12.24
C ASP A 82 -3.01 -6.36 13.44
N THR A 83 -3.93 -5.41 13.61
CA THR A 83 -3.85 -4.39 14.67
C THR A 83 -4.25 -4.91 16.04
N THR A 84 -4.77 -6.14 16.15
CA THR A 84 -5.11 -6.79 17.43
C THR A 84 -3.91 -7.56 17.96
N SER A 85 -3.27 -8.36 17.10
CA SER A 85 -2.10 -9.16 17.47
C SER A 85 -0.77 -8.43 17.28
N ASN A 86 -0.78 -7.30 16.55
CA ASN A 86 0.41 -6.56 16.13
C ASN A 86 1.40 -7.41 15.32
N VAL A 87 0.88 -8.30 14.46
CA VAL A 87 1.72 -9.19 13.64
C VAL A 87 1.64 -8.84 12.16
N TRP A 88 2.80 -8.78 11.51
CA TRP A 88 2.92 -8.68 10.06
C TRP A 88 2.87 -10.05 9.39
N SER A 89 2.22 -10.14 8.25
CA SER A 89 2.30 -11.31 7.38
C SER A 89 2.11 -10.93 5.90
N GLN A 90 2.47 -11.85 5.01
CA GLN A 90 2.12 -11.73 3.59
C GLN A 90 0.84 -12.53 3.34
N PRO A 91 -0.23 -11.92 2.77
CA PRO A 91 -1.47 -12.63 2.48
C PRO A 91 -1.28 -13.67 1.37
N SER A 92 -2.00 -14.78 1.47
CA SER A 92 -2.10 -15.81 0.42
C SER A 92 -3.40 -15.65 -0.37
N PHE A 93 -3.53 -14.56 -1.13
CA PHE A 93 -4.73 -14.30 -1.92
C PHE A 93 -4.72 -15.07 -3.23
N SER A 94 -5.92 -15.41 -3.71
CA SER A 94 -6.12 -16.00 -5.03
C SER A 94 -6.02 -14.93 -6.13
N GLY A 95 -5.91 -15.38 -7.39
CA GLY A 95 -5.68 -14.48 -8.52
C GLY A 95 -4.20 -14.12 -8.71
N THR A 96 -3.93 -13.09 -9.51
CA THR A 96 -2.57 -12.66 -9.84
C THR A 96 -2.22 -11.41 -9.05
N GLU A 97 -1.27 -11.55 -8.12
CA GLU A 97 -0.73 -10.41 -7.37
C GLU A 97 -0.16 -9.36 -8.34
N PRO A 98 -0.49 -8.07 -8.17
CA PRO A 98 0.05 -7.00 -9.00
C PRO A 98 1.58 -6.93 -8.93
N PRO A 99 2.27 -6.52 -10.01
CA PRO A 99 3.69 -6.23 -9.91
C PRO A 99 3.94 -5.11 -8.90
N ARG A 100 5.01 -5.25 -8.09
CA ARG A 100 5.44 -4.23 -7.15
C ARG A 100 5.66 -2.91 -7.88
N ARG A 101 5.01 -1.86 -7.39
CA ARG A 101 5.03 -0.49 -7.92
C ARG A 101 4.95 0.49 -6.77
N ARG A 102 5.30 1.74 -7.00
CA ARG A 102 5.31 2.78 -5.95
C ARG A 102 4.48 4.00 -6.34
N ILE A 103 4.28 4.89 -5.38
CA ILE A 103 3.58 6.16 -5.55
C ILE A 103 2.18 5.96 -6.16
N THR A 104 1.44 5.05 -5.53
CA THR A 104 0.00 4.80 -5.72
C THR A 104 -0.76 5.36 -4.53
N ASP A 105 -2.09 5.42 -4.62
CA ASP A 105 -2.94 5.66 -3.46
C ASP A 105 -4.06 4.61 -3.38
N ALA A 106 -4.35 4.15 -2.15
CA ALA A 106 -5.29 3.07 -1.87
C ALA A 106 -6.47 3.58 -1.06
N VAL A 107 -7.68 3.15 -1.42
CA VAL A 107 -8.90 3.51 -0.70
C VAL A 107 -9.72 2.28 -0.34
N SER A 108 -10.19 2.23 0.89
CA SER A 108 -11.11 1.19 1.38
C SER A 108 -12.54 1.50 0.95
N GLY A 109 -13.19 0.54 0.29
CA GLY A 109 -14.61 0.55 0.00
C GLY A 109 -15.44 -0.09 1.11
N SER A 110 -16.70 0.33 1.22
CA SER A 110 -17.68 -0.27 2.14
C SER A 110 -18.07 -1.70 1.76
N ASP A 111 -17.69 -2.16 0.58
CA ASP A 111 -17.95 -3.49 0.04
C ASP A 111 -16.83 -4.51 0.38
N GLY A 112 -15.92 -4.14 1.30
CA GLY A 112 -14.82 -4.98 1.76
C GLY A 112 -13.66 -5.07 0.78
N LYS A 113 -13.60 -4.20 -0.23
CA LYS A 113 -12.53 -4.14 -1.23
C LYS A 113 -11.65 -2.92 -1.02
N ILE A 114 -10.40 -3.04 -1.44
CA ILE A 114 -9.47 -1.92 -1.55
C ILE A 114 -9.21 -1.66 -3.03
N TYR A 115 -9.27 -0.40 -3.42
CA TYR A 115 -9.06 0.05 -4.80
C TYR A 115 -7.78 0.86 -4.91
N ILE A 116 -6.95 0.53 -5.90
CA ILE A 116 -5.67 1.18 -6.15
C ILE A 116 -5.58 1.46 -7.65
N PHE A 117 -5.29 2.70 -8.03
CA PHE A 117 -5.11 3.07 -9.43
C PHE A 117 -3.65 3.40 -9.74
N GLY A 118 -3.17 2.92 -10.88
CA GLY A 118 -1.90 3.32 -11.47
C GLY A 118 -0.66 3.01 -10.64
N GLY A 119 0.20 4.02 -10.47
CA GLY A 119 1.54 3.89 -9.89
C GLY A 119 2.66 3.79 -10.91
N ILE A 120 3.89 3.75 -10.43
CA ILE A 120 5.11 3.69 -11.24
C ILE A 120 5.96 2.47 -10.89
N TYR A 121 6.41 1.75 -11.92
CA TYR A 121 7.46 0.74 -11.85
C TYR A 121 8.71 1.31 -12.50
N ASP A 122 9.71 1.62 -11.68
CA ASP A 122 10.95 2.27 -12.08
C ASP A 122 12.15 1.75 -11.26
N SER A 123 13.33 2.32 -11.48
CA SER A 123 14.60 1.82 -10.91
C SER A 123 14.58 1.57 -9.39
N PRO A 124 13.98 2.43 -8.54
CA PRO A 124 13.88 2.17 -7.09
C PRO A 124 13.17 0.88 -6.70
N VAL A 125 12.30 0.35 -7.56
CA VAL A 125 11.58 -0.92 -7.38
C VAL A 125 12.05 -2.02 -8.35
N GLY A 126 13.22 -1.84 -8.96
CA GLY A 126 13.90 -2.87 -9.75
C GLY A 126 13.65 -2.83 -11.25
N ALA A 127 12.95 -1.82 -11.78
CA ALA A 127 12.68 -1.75 -13.21
C ALA A 127 13.91 -1.25 -14.01
N THR A 128 14.13 -1.82 -15.19
CA THR A 128 15.09 -1.31 -16.19
C THR A 128 14.47 -0.24 -17.10
N ILE A 129 13.15 -0.30 -17.30
CA ILE A 129 12.37 0.64 -18.07
C ILE A 129 11.28 1.19 -17.15
N THR A 130 11.11 2.51 -17.17
CA THR A 130 10.05 3.16 -16.38
C THR A 130 8.70 2.94 -17.04
N GLU A 131 7.75 2.40 -16.27
CA GLU A 131 6.36 2.18 -16.67
C GLU A 131 5.42 2.87 -15.69
N ARG A 132 4.39 3.54 -16.21
CA ARG A 132 3.27 4.06 -15.42
C ARG A 132 2.03 3.26 -15.76
N PHE A 133 1.39 2.71 -14.75
CA PHE A 133 0.20 1.90 -14.96
C PHE A 133 -1.05 2.75 -15.01
N ALA A 134 -2.01 2.31 -15.81
CA ALA A 134 -3.36 2.84 -15.92
C ALA A 134 -4.42 1.85 -15.40
N ASP A 135 -4.00 0.72 -14.85
CA ASP A 135 -4.90 -0.30 -14.33
C ASP A 135 -5.50 0.12 -12.99
N MET A 136 -6.66 -0.47 -12.69
CA MET A 136 -7.25 -0.44 -11.35
C MET A 136 -7.09 -1.83 -10.74
N ILE A 137 -6.30 -1.91 -9.69
CA ILE A 137 -6.16 -3.10 -8.85
C ILE A 137 -7.32 -3.08 -7.84
N ILE A 138 -7.98 -4.22 -7.70
CA ILE A 138 -9.03 -4.43 -6.71
C ILE A 138 -8.59 -5.59 -5.82
N VAL A 139 -8.45 -5.31 -4.53
CA VAL A 139 -8.05 -6.30 -3.52
C VAL A 139 -9.28 -6.64 -2.68
N GLY A 140 -9.84 -7.83 -2.87
CA GLY A 140 -10.95 -8.33 -2.08
C GLY A 140 -10.46 -8.80 -0.72
N THR A 141 -10.64 -8.00 0.33
CA THR A 141 -10.11 -8.36 1.66
C THR A 141 -10.96 -9.41 2.37
N LEU A 142 -12.22 -9.57 1.96
CA LEU A 142 -13.13 -10.61 2.45
C LEU A 142 -13.00 -11.90 1.63
N ASP A 143 -13.00 -11.76 0.30
CA ASP A 143 -12.91 -12.87 -0.65
C ASP A 143 -11.47 -13.40 -0.82
N GLN A 144 -10.48 -12.64 -0.33
CA GLN A 144 -9.05 -12.95 -0.38
C GLN A 144 -8.56 -13.18 -1.81
N ASP A 145 -8.81 -12.21 -2.68
CA ASP A 145 -8.47 -12.27 -4.09
C ASP A 145 -7.92 -10.95 -4.64
N TYR A 146 -7.18 -11.08 -5.74
CA TYR A 146 -6.80 -9.97 -6.61
C TYR A 146 -7.64 -10.01 -7.87
N THR A 147 -8.32 -8.91 -8.16
CA THR A 147 -9.02 -8.67 -9.43
C THR A 147 -8.61 -7.34 -10.03
N TYR A 148 -8.96 -7.11 -11.29
CA TYR A 148 -8.59 -5.91 -12.03
C TYR A 148 -9.83 -5.28 -12.65
N GLY A 149 -9.88 -3.95 -12.60
CA GLY A 149 -10.94 -3.16 -13.25
C GLY A 149 -10.91 -3.29 -14.77
N THR A 150 -12.01 -2.86 -15.39
CA THR A 150 -12.08 -2.74 -16.85
C THR A 150 -11.01 -1.79 -17.38
N THR A 151 -10.46 -2.09 -18.56
CA THR A 151 -9.51 -1.22 -19.26
C THR A 151 -10.19 -0.26 -20.24
N ILE A 152 -11.51 -0.37 -20.42
CA ILE A 152 -12.26 0.46 -21.36
C ILE A 152 -12.54 1.82 -20.71
N GLY A 153 -12.11 2.90 -21.36
CA GLY A 153 -12.37 4.27 -20.92
C GLY A 153 -11.57 4.72 -19.69
N ILE A 154 -10.49 4.01 -19.36
CA ILE A 154 -9.63 4.38 -18.23
C ILE A 154 -8.77 5.62 -18.56
N PRO A 155 -8.47 6.48 -17.57
CA PRO A 155 -7.54 7.58 -17.75
C PRO A 155 -6.11 7.09 -18.07
N LEU A 156 -5.25 8.02 -18.52
CA LEU A 156 -3.82 7.74 -18.65
C LEU A 156 -3.22 7.32 -17.30
N GLY A 157 -2.25 6.42 -17.40
CA GLY A 157 -1.50 5.93 -16.25
C GLY A 157 -0.73 7.03 -15.56
N ARG A 158 -0.77 7.06 -14.24
CA ARG A 158 -0.21 8.14 -13.43
C ARG A 158 0.31 7.64 -12.10
N SER A 159 1.26 8.38 -11.56
CA SER A 159 1.79 8.22 -10.19
C SER A 159 1.65 9.55 -9.45
N ASP A 160 1.81 9.55 -8.13
CA ASP A 160 1.87 10.79 -7.31
C ASP A 160 0.55 11.57 -7.25
N HIS A 161 -0.55 10.86 -7.52
CA HIS A 161 -1.90 11.36 -7.31
C HIS A 161 -2.37 11.00 -5.90
N THR A 162 -3.45 11.63 -5.47
CA THR A 162 -4.23 11.20 -4.30
C THR A 162 -5.54 10.57 -4.74
N ALA A 163 -6.07 9.67 -3.94
CA ALA A 163 -7.39 9.06 -4.11
C ALA A 163 -8.22 9.31 -2.85
N THR A 164 -9.52 9.57 -3.01
CA THR A 164 -10.43 9.73 -1.87
C THR A 164 -11.76 9.09 -2.19
N MET A 165 -12.22 8.19 -1.32
CA MET A 165 -13.53 7.58 -1.39
C MET A 165 -14.58 8.55 -0.81
N LEU A 166 -15.60 8.85 -1.62
CA LEU A 166 -16.78 9.60 -1.19
C LEU A 166 -17.82 8.67 -0.57
N SER A 167 -18.76 9.23 0.19
CA SER A 167 -19.80 8.47 0.89
C SER A 167 -20.77 7.72 -0.03
N ASP A 168 -20.85 8.12 -1.31
CA ASP A 168 -21.67 7.46 -2.32
C ASP A 168 -20.95 6.31 -3.06
N GLY A 169 -19.71 6.00 -2.65
CA GLY A 169 -18.87 4.98 -3.28
C GLY A 169 -18.06 5.47 -4.48
N THR A 170 -18.12 6.75 -4.82
CA THR A 170 -17.28 7.35 -5.87
C THR A 170 -15.85 7.53 -5.37
N ILE A 171 -14.87 7.07 -6.13
CA ILE A 171 -13.46 7.37 -5.87
C ILE A 171 -13.04 8.56 -6.73
N VAL A 172 -12.55 9.62 -6.09
CA VAL A 172 -12.01 10.79 -6.77
C VAL A 172 -10.49 10.74 -6.73
N TYR A 173 -9.86 10.75 -7.90
CA TYR A 173 -8.41 10.83 -8.06
C TYR A 173 -8.00 12.25 -8.44
N ILE A 174 -7.06 12.86 -7.72
CA ILE A 174 -6.65 14.25 -7.95
C ILE A 174 -5.13 14.31 -8.16
N GLY A 175 -4.73 15.02 -9.23
CA GLY A 175 -3.33 15.29 -9.54
C GLY A 175 -2.58 14.10 -10.13
N GLY A 176 -1.31 13.98 -9.72
CA GLY A 176 -0.35 13.03 -10.25
C GLY A 176 0.28 13.42 -11.57
N TRP A 177 1.29 12.63 -11.96
CA TRP A 177 2.08 12.80 -13.16
C TRP A 177 1.94 11.58 -14.06
N ASP A 178 1.51 11.83 -15.30
CA ASP A 178 1.33 10.83 -16.37
C ASP A 178 2.59 10.64 -17.24
N GLY A 179 3.70 11.27 -16.86
CA GLY A 179 4.94 11.25 -17.64
C GLY A 179 5.04 12.36 -18.69
N GLY A 180 4.11 13.33 -18.69
CA GLY A 180 4.15 14.44 -19.63
C GLY A 180 3.86 14.01 -21.07
N MET A 181 3.21 12.86 -21.26
CA MET A 181 2.55 12.56 -22.52
C MET A 181 1.45 13.59 -22.70
N LEU A 182 1.77 14.69 -23.41
CA LEU A 182 0.81 15.66 -23.87
C LEU A 182 -0.31 14.90 -24.59
N SER A 183 -1.46 14.74 -23.94
CA SER A 183 -2.70 14.47 -24.63
C SER A 183 -3.04 15.73 -25.41
N TYR A 184 -2.45 15.87 -26.59
CA TYR A 184 -3.11 16.64 -27.64
C TYR A 184 -4.31 15.81 -28.07
N SER A 185 -5.48 16.19 -27.62
CA SER A 185 -6.70 16.02 -28.39
C SER A 185 -7.42 17.37 -28.44
N SER A 186 -7.39 17.94 -29.64
CA SER A 186 -8.28 19.00 -30.13
C SER A 186 -9.75 18.69 -29.91
#